data_AF-A0A5T5FD09-F1
#
_entry.id   AF-A0A5T5FD09-F1
#
_cell.length_a   1.000
_cell.length_b   1.000
_cell.length_c   1.000
_cell.angle_alpha   90.00
_cell.angle_beta   90.00
_cell.angle_gamma   90.00
#
_symmetry.space_group_name_H-M   'P 1'
#
loop_
_entity.id
_entity.type
_entity.pdbx_description
1 polymer ?
#
loop_
_entity_poly.entity_id
_entity_poly.type
_entity_poly.pdbx_seq_one_letter_code
_entity_poly.pdbx_strand_id
1 'polypeptide(L)'
;MDNNILEGQLRECYGRVVYTHKTHEKCADILQKKLGCMKNLQLVLLAITTGSFITTVVGDAKTGAIIGSVLSAILLFLNSYLKDYDLGSIAQKHRQAAGDMWLIRERYLSLLTDLKMQTKSIEEILKERDALMIELSAIYIGAPSTNYKAYSMAQKALKELEDMTFSDEEIDKFLPTE
;
A
#
# COMPACT_ATOMS: atom_id res chain seq x y z
N MET A 1 20.52 -7.03 33.06
CA MET A 1 20.20 -7.32 31.64
C MET A 1 20.63 -6.09 30.87
N ASP A 2 21.49 -6.25 29.86
CA ASP A 2 22.12 -5.09 29.22
C ASP A 2 21.08 -4.32 28.40
N ASN A 3 20.73 -3.10 28.81
CA ASN A 3 19.72 -2.27 28.14
C ASN A 3 20.04 -2.09 26.64
N ASN A 4 21.32 -2.13 26.28
CA ASN A 4 21.79 -2.06 24.89
C ASN A 4 21.31 -3.26 24.04
N ILE A 5 21.21 -4.46 24.61
CA ILE A 5 20.74 -5.65 23.88
C ILE A 5 19.24 -5.54 23.62
N LEU A 6 18.46 -5.12 24.63
CA LEU A 6 17.02 -4.93 24.50
C LEU A 6 16.68 -3.81 23.51
N GLU A 7 17.37 -2.67 23.61
CA GLU A 7 17.22 -1.57 22.66
C GLU A 7 17.56 -2.01 21.24
N GLY A 8 18.66 -2.75 21.04
CA GLY A 8 19.06 -3.29 19.74
C GLY A 8 17.95 -4.15 19.11
N GLN A 9 17.36 -5.05 19.89
CA GLN A 9 16.25 -5.88 19.45
C GLN A 9 15.02 -5.03 19.06
N LEU A 10 14.62 -4.07 19.91
CA LEU A 10 13.47 -3.21 19.64
C LEU A 10 13.67 -2.35 18.38
N ARG A 11 14.89 -1.84 18.15
CA ARG A 11 15.24 -1.09 16.94
C ARG A 11 15.16 -1.95 15.68
N GLU A 12 15.62 -3.19 15.74
CA GLU A 12 15.50 -4.13 14.62
C GLU A 12 14.02 -4.44 14.32
N CYS A 13 13.23 -4.74 15.35
CA CYS A 13 11.79 -4.98 15.21
C CYS A 13 11.07 -3.75 14.60
N TYR A 14 11.32 -2.56 15.14
CA TYR A 14 10.80 -1.30 14.61
C TYR A 14 11.16 -1.12 13.13
N GLY A 15 12.43 -1.28 12.77
CA GLY A 15 12.90 -1.16 11.39
C GLY A 15 12.20 -2.16 10.45
N ARG A 16 12.04 -3.43 10.87
CA ARG A 16 11.31 -4.43 10.08
C ARG A 16 9.85 -4.03 9.86
N VAL A 17 9.18 -3.51 10.89
CA VAL A 17 7.80 -3.03 10.77
C VAL A 17 7.71 -1.83 9.84
N VAL A 18 8.61 -0.85 9.94
CA VAL A 18 8.71 0.31 9.03
C VAL A 18 8.80 -0.14 7.57
N TYR A 19 9.72 -1.04 7.25
CA TYR A 19 9.89 -1.56 5.88
C TYR A 19 8.67 -2.34 5.41
N THR A 20 8.07 -3.16 6.28
CA THR A 20 6.91 -3.98 5.91
C THR A 20 5.70 -3.11 5.68
N HIS A 21 5.41 -2.17 6.58
CA HIS A 21 4.37 -1.16 6.44
C HIS A 21 4.50 -0.45 5.08
N LYS A 22 5.66 0.13 4.78
CA LYS A 22 5.88 0.86 3.53
C LYS A 22 5.73 -0.03 2.29
N THR A 23 6.13 -1.30 2.39
CA THR A 23 5.96 -2.28 1.31
C THR A 23 4.49 -2.56 1.02
N HIS A 24 3.65 -2.68 2.07
CA HIS A 24 2.20 -2.84 1.89
C HIS A 24 1.57 -1.60 1.25
N GLU A 25 1.97 -0.38 1.64
CA GLU A 25 1.53 0.85 0.95
C GLU A 25 1.87 0.80 -0.55
N LYS A 26 3.12 0.48 -0.91
CA LYS A 26 3.52 0.41 -2.32
C LYS A 26 2.83 -0.72 -3.09
N CYS A 27 2.54 -1.85 -2.45
CA CYS A 27 1.70 -2.89 -3.07
C CYS A 27 0.31 -2.35 -3.44
N ALA A 28 -0.34 -1.65 -2.50
CA ALA A 28 -1.65 -1.06 -2.75
C ALA A 28 -1.61 -0.04 -3.90
N ASP A 29 -0.62 0.86 -3.90
CA ASP A 29 -0.44 1.88 -4.95
C ASP A 29 -0.27 1.25 -6.33
N ILE A 30 0.57 0.21 -6.43
CA ILE A 30 0.82 -0.50 -7.70
C ILE A 30 -0.48 -1.11 -8.23
N LEU A 31 -1.24 -1.80 -7.36
CA LEU A 31 -2.48 -2.48 -7.74
C LEU A 31 -3.55 -1.45 -8.15
N GLN A 32 -3.67 -0.34 -7.43
CA GLN A 32 -4.60 0.74 -7.78
C GLN A 32 -4.23 1.43 -9.08
N LYS A 33 -2.95 1.70 -9.33
CA LYS A 33 -2.50 2.27 -10.60
C LYS A 33 -2.80 1.33 -11.76
N LYS A 34 -2.59 0.02 -11.59
CA LYS A 34 -2.96 -0.99 -12.59
C LYS A 34 -4.48 -1.01 -12.85
N LEU A 35 -5.28 -1.00 -11.79
CA LEU A 35 -6.73 -0.98 -11.89
C LEU A 35 -7.23 0.30 -12.59
N GLY A 36 -6.69 1.46 -12.21
CA GLY A 36 -7.01 2.75 -12.84
C GLY A 36 -6.65 2.77 -14.33
N CYS A 37 -5.49 2.23 -14.71
CA CYS A 37 -5.09 2.11 -16.11
C CYS A 37 -6.09 1.26 -16.91
N MET A 38 -6.49 0.10 -16.40
CA MET A 38 -7.47 -0.75 -17.08
C MET A 38 -8.86 -0.11 -17.17
N LYS A 39 -9.31 0.56 -16.11
CA LYS A 39 -10.59 1.30 -16.13
C LYS A 39 -10.57 2.44 -17.16
N ASN A 40 -9.46 3.18 -17.25
CA ASN A 40 -9.30 4.22 -18.24
C ASN A 40 -9.30 3.66 -19.67
N LEU A 41 -8.64 2.52 -19.89
CA LEU A 41 -8.69 1.83 -21.19
C LEU A 41 -10.12 1.40 -21.54
N GLN A 42 -10.89 0.87 -20.58
CA GLN A 42 -12.30 0.53 -20.80
C GLN A 42 -13.13 1.75 -21.19
N LEU A 43 -12.93 2.90 -20.56
CA LEU A 43 -13.64 4.14 -20.91
C LEU A 43 -13.33 4.60 -22.34
N VAL A 44 -12.05 4.54 -22.75
CA VAL A 44 -11.65 4.87 -24.13
C VAL A 44 -12.28 3.89 -25.12
N LEU A 45 -12.19 2.58 -24.87
CA LEU A 45 -12.79 1.56 -25.73
C LEU A 45 -14.32 1.72 -25.81
N LEU A 46 -14.97 2.08 -24.71
CA LEU A 46 -16.41 2.34 -24.67
C LEU A 46 -16.77 3.54 -25.56
N ALA A 47 -16.04 4.65 -25.46
CA ALA A 47 -16.25 5.82 -26.29
C ALA A 47 -16.11 5.51 -27.78
N ILE A 48 -15.07 4.76 -28.17
CA ILE A 48 -14.85 4.35 -29.57
C ILE A 48 -15.96 3.38 -30.02
N THR A 49 -16.35 2.43 -29.18
CA THR A 49 -17.45 1.49 -29.47
C THR A 49 -18.76 2.26 -29.70
N THR A 50 -19.12 3.19 -28.82
CA THR A 50 -20.30 4.05 -28.99
C THR A 50 -20.22 4.86 -30.28
N GLY A 51 -19.06 5.45 -30.59
CA GLY A 51 -18.82 6.16 -31.85
C GLY A 51 -19.03 5.25 -33.07
N SER A 52 -18.55 4.02 -33.03
CA SER A 52 -18.73 3.04 -34.12
C SER A 52 -20.20 2.71 -34.36
N PHE A 53 -21.01 2.58 -33.31
CA PHE A 53 -22.45 2.36 -33.45
C PHE A 53 -23.16 3.58 -34.03
N ILE A 54 -22.74 4.79 -33.66
CA ILE A 54 -23.25 6.01 -34.30
C ILE A 54 -22.92 5.97 -35.81
N THR A 55 -21.67 5.69 -36.18
CA THR A 55 -21.27 5.54 -37.59
C THR A 55 -22.08 4.47 -38.31
N THR A 56 -22.42 3.37 -37.65
CA THR A 56 -23.27 2.33 -38.25
C THR A 56 -24.65 2.85 -38.65
N VAL A 57 -25.21 3.78 -37.87
CA VAL A 57 -26.56 4.31 -38.07
C VAL A 57 -26.57 5.48 -39.07
N VAL A 58 -25.62 6.40 -38.97
CA VAL A 58 -25.62 7.65 -39.75
C VAL A 58 -24.59 7.72 -40.88
N GLY A 59 -23.68 6.75 -40.96
CA GLY A 59 -22.56 6.72 -41.91
C GLY A 59 -22.41 5.37 -42.60
N ASP A 60 -21.18 4.85 -42.66
CA ASP A 60 -20.90 3.54 -43.23
C ASP A 60 -21.27 2.42 -42.24
N ALA A 61 -22.45 1.84 -42.47
CA ALA A 61 -22.99 0.71 -41.72
C ALA A 61 -22.01 -0.46 -41.58
N LYS A 62 -21.30 -0.83 -42.65
CA LYS A 62 -20.44 -2.02 -42.65
C LYS A 62 -19.20 -1.78 -41.80
N THR A 63 -18.53 -0.64 -42.01
CA THR A 63 -17.32 -0.29 -41.27
C THR A 63 -17.62 -0.07 -39.79
N GLY A 64 -18.70 0.66 -39.46
CA GLY A 64 -19.13 0.88 -38.08
C GLY A 64 -19.46 -0.44 -37.36
N ALA A 65 -20.17 -1.37 -38.03
CA ALA A 65 -20.53 -2.65 -37.44
C ALA A 65 -19.30 -3.53 -37.16
N ILE A 66 -18.35 -3.62 -38.11
CA ILE A 66 -17.13 -4.43 -37.94
C ILE A 66 -16.30 -3.90 -36.76
N ILE A 67 -16.06 -2.58 -36.71
CA ILE A 67 -15.29 -1.96 -35.62
C ILE A 67 -16.01 -2.16 -34.29
N GLY A 68 -17.32 -1.88 -34.24
CA GLY A 68 -18.10 -1.99 -33.02
C GLY A 68 -18.16 -3.41 -32.48
N SER A 69 -18.31 -4.42 -33.34
CA SER A 69 -18.29 -5.83 -32.93
C SER A 69 -16.95 -6.25 -32.33
N VAL A 70 -15.84 -5.86 -32.95
CA VAL A 70 -14.49 -6.18 -32.44
C VAL A 70 -14.24 -5.50 -31.09
N LEU A 71 -14.51 -4.20 -30.97
CA LEU A 71 -14.30 -3.46 -29.72
C LEU A 71 -15.22 -3.95 -28.60
N SER A 72 -16.46 -4.33 -28.92
CA SER A 72 -17.38 -4.92 -27.94
C SER A 72 -16.87 -6.26 -27.43
N ALA A 73 -16.30 -7.11 -28.29
CA ALA A 73 -15.70 -8.37 -27.87
C ALA A 73 -14.48 -8.15 -26.95
N ILE A 74 -13.63 -7.17 -27.25
CA ILE A 74 -12.49 -6.78 -26.41
C ILE A 74 -12.99 -6.25 -25.05
N LEU A 75 -13.99 -5.38 -25.05
CA LEU A 75 -14.61 -4.85 -23.83
C LEU A 75 -15.21 -5.96 -22.98
N LEU A 76 -15.88 -6.94 -23.59
CA LEU A 76 -16.45 -8.09 -22.88
C LEU A 76 -15.33 -8.89 -22.19
N PHE A 77 -14.26 -9.22 -22.92
CA PHE A 77 -13.12 -9.92 -22.36
C PHE A 77 -12.47 -9.16 -21.19
N LEU A 78 -12.23 -7.85 -21.35
CA LEU A 78 -11.66 -7.01 -20.29
C LEU A 78 -12.56 -6.94 -19.04
N ASN A 79 -13.88 -6.84 -19.22
CA ASN A 79 -14.82 -6.83 -18.11
C ASN A 79 -14.85 -8.18 -17.38
N SER A 80 -14.82 -9.29 -18.11
CA SER A 80 -14.72 -10.62 -17.51
C SER A 80 -13.42 -10.77 -16.72
N TYR A 81 -12.28 -10.37 -17.29
CA TYR A 81 -10.98 -10.43 -16.62
C TYR A 81 -10.95 -9.63 -15.31
N LEU A 82 -11.47 -8.39 -15.33
CA LEU A 82 -11.54 -7.53 -14.14
C LEU A 82 -12.52 -8.03 -13.08
N LYS A 83 -13.58 -8.73 -13.48
CA LYS A 83 -14.53 -9.34 -12.56
C LYS A 83 -13.88 -10.48 -11.76
N ASP A 84 -13.10 -11.32 -12.44
CA ASP A 84 -12.46 -12.48 -11.80
C ASP A 84 -11.20 -12.08 -11.03
N TYR A 85 -10.50 -11.01 -11.44
CA TYR A 85 -9.29 -10.53 -10.78
C TYR A 85 -9.53 -9.22 -10.02
N ASP A 86 -9.98 -9.33 -8.78
CA ASP A 86 -10.30 -8.19 -7.91
C ASP A 86 -9.04 -7.50 -7.34
N LEU A 87 -8.32 -6.81 -8.21
CA LEU A 87 -7.19 -5.94 -7.85
C LEU A 87 -7.59 -4.90 -6.79
N GLY A 88 -8.85 -4.46 -6.80
CA GLY A 88 -9.36 -3.46 -5.87
C GLY A 88 -9.37 -3.99 -4.45
N SER A 89 -9.95 -5.17 -4.25
CA SER A 89 -9.98 -5.85 -2.95
C SER A 89 -8.57 -6.21 -2.46
N ILE A 90 -7.69 -6.71 -3.32
CA ILE A 90 -6.31 -7.02 -2.91
C ILE A 90 -5.57 -5.73 -2.51
N ALA A 91 -5.73 -4.64 -3.27
CA ALA A 91 -5.15 -3.35 -2.91
C ALA A 91 -5.70 -2.82 -1.58
N GLN A 92 -6.99 -2.99 -1.33
CA GLN A 92 -7.62 -2.58 -0.08
C GLN A 92 -7.09 -3.41 1.10
N LYS A 93 -6.90 -4.72 0.94
CA LYS A 93 -6.29 -5.57 1.96
C LYS A 93 -4.86 -5.16 2.29
N HIS A 94 -4.07 -4.76 1.28
CA HIS A 94 -2.74 -4.19 1.54
C HIS A 94 -2.81 -2.86 2.28
N ARG A 95 -3.75 -1.96 1.95
CA ARG A 95 -3.97 -0.71 2.71
C ARG A 95 -4.37 -0.98 4.15
N GLN A 96 -5.26 -1.94 4.38
CA GLN A 96 -5.68 -2.31 5.73
C GLN A 96 -4.47 -2.81 6.54
N ALA A 97 -3.72 -3.76 5.98
CA ALA A 97 -2.51 -4.27 6.63
C ALA A 97 -1.48 -3.15 6.90
N ALA A 98 -1.32 -2.20 5.99
CA ALA A 98 -0.47 -1.02 6.20
C ALA A 98 -0.98 -0.17 7.39
N GLY A 99 -2.28 0.12 7.45
CA GLY A 99 -2.89 0.86 8.56
C GLY A 99 -2.75 0.15 9.90
N ASP A 100 -2.94 -1.17 9.94
CA ASP A 100 -2.75 -1.95 11.17
C ASP A 100 -1.27 -1.96 11.60
N MET A 101 -0.33 -2.06 10.64
CA MET A 101 1.11 -1.98 10.91
C MET A 101 1.56 -0.60 11.37
N TRP A 102 0.88 0.48 10.96
CA TRP A 102 1.17 1.83 11.43
C TRP A 102 1.06 1.91 12.95
N LEU A 103 -0.01 1.37 13.54
CA LEU A 103 -0.18 1.37 15.00
C LEU A 103 0.94 0.60 15.71
N ILE A 104 1.31 -0.57 15.19
CA ILE A 104 2.42 -1.36 15.74
C ILE A 104 3.74 -0.58 15.67
N ARG A 105 4.00 0.10 14.55
CA ARG A 105 5.18 0.96 14.37
C ARG A 105 5.25 2.06 15.42
N GLU A 106 4.16 2.82 15.60
CA GLU A 106 4.10 3.90 16.58
C GLU A 106 4.31 3.38 18.00
N ARG A 107 3.72 2.23 18.33
CA ARG A 107 3.91 1.61 19.65
C ARG A 107 5.35 1.14 19.89
N TYR A 108 6.03 0.60 18.88
CA TYR A 108 7.46 0.29 18.99
C TYR A 108 8.31 1.56 19.19
N LEU A 109 8.00 2.64 18.48
CA LEU A 109 8.69 3.92 18.66
C LEU A 109 8.50 4.46 20.08
N SER A 110 7.26 4.49 20.58
CA SER A 110 6.97 4.87 21.96
C SER A 110 7.68 3.99 22.97
N LEU A 111 7.74 2.67 22.74
CA LEU A 111 8.43 1.74 23.63
C LEU A 111 9.95 1.98 23.66
N LEU A 112 10.56 2.32 22.51
CA LEU A 112 11.96 2.74 22.43
C LEU A 112 12.20 4.04 23.20
N THR A 113 11.30 5.01 23.10
CA THR A 113 11.35 6.26 23.85
C THR A 113 11.22 6.01 25.35
N ASP A 114 10.26 5.19 25.79
CA ASP A 114 10.07 4.82 27.19
C ASP A 114 11.32 4.13 27.76
N LEU A 115 11.95 3.24 26.99
CA LEU A 115 13.20 2.59 27.37
C LEU A 115 14.33 3.61 27.57
N LYS A 116 14.45 4.61 26.69
CA LYS A 116 15.46 5.68 26.80
C LYS A 116 15.19 6.62 27.97
N MET A 117 13.93 6.97 28.19
CA MET A 117 13.51 7.85 29.28
C MET A 117 13.48 7.14 30.65
N GLN A 118 13.61 5.81 30.68
CA GLN A 118 13.51 4.99 31.89
C GLN A 118 12.18 5.20 32.64
N THR A 119 11.11 5.47 31.89
CA THR A 119 9.76 5.73 32.43
C THR A 119 9.04 4.46 32.87
N LYS A 120 9.44 3.30 32.32
CA LYS A 120 8.89 1.97 32.61
C LYS A 120 9.97 1.04 33.14
N SER A 121 9.55 0.06 33.95
CA SER A 121 10.42 -1.03 34.34
C SER A 121 10.76 -1.94 33.15
N ILE A 122 11.89 -2.64 33.21
CA ILE A 122 12.29 -3.59 32.16
C ILE A 122 11.25 -4.69 31.97
N GLU A 123 10.60 -5.13 33.04
CA GLU A 123 9.55 -6.16 32.98
C GLU A 123 8.33 -5.70 32.16
N GLU A 124 7.90 -4.46 32.36
CA GLU A 124 6.81 -3.86 31.57
C GLU A 124 7.19 -3.74 30.09
N ILE A 125 8.42 -3.32 29.79
CA ILE A 125 8.91 -3.19 28.41
C ILE A 125 8.95 -4.56 27.71
N LEU A 126 9.42 -5.60 28.38
CA LEU A 126 9.43 -6.95 27.84
C LEU A 126 8.02 -7.47 27.56
N LYS A 127 7.09 -7.22 28.48
CA LYS A 127 5.69 -7.61 28.32
C LYS A 127 5.02 -6.91 27.13
N GLU A 128 5.24 -5.61 26.97
CA GLU A 128 4.71 -4.85 25.82
C GLU A 128 5.33 -5.29 24.50
N ARG A 129 6.64 -5.55 24.46
CA ARG A 129 7.33 -6.11 23.29
C ARG A 129 6.69 -7.44 22.86
N ASP A 130 6.46 -8.34 23.80
CA ASP A 130 5.92 -9.67 23.50
C ASP A 130 4.47 -9.57 23.00
N ALA A 131 3.67 -8.65 23.57
CA ALA A 131 2.34 -8.34 23.07
C ALA A 131 2.36 -7.79 21.63
N LEU A 132 3.26 -6.84 21.34
CA LEU A 132 3.43 -6.29 19.99
C LEU A 132 3.82 -7.37 18.97
N MET A 133 4.65 -8.33 19.37
CA MET A 133 5.05 -9.45 18.51
C MET A 133 3.84 -10.34 18.15
N ILE A 134 2.97 -10.63 19.12
CA ILE A 134 1.76 -11.44 18.91
C ILE A 134 0.77 -10.69 17.99
N GLU A 135 0.54 -9.41 18.26
CA GLU A 135 -0.35 -8.56 17.43
C GLU A 135 0.17 -8.47 15.99
N LEU A 136 1.48 -8.24 15.81
CA LEU A 136 2.11 -8.19 14.49
C LEU A 136 1.96 -9.51 13.73
N SER A 137 2.08 -10.65 14.41
CA SER A 137 1.85 -11.97 13.83
C SER A 137 0.43 -12.13 13.29
N ALA A 138 -0.57 -11.67 14.05
CA ALA A 138 -1.97 -11.71 13.60
C ALA A 138 -2.19 -10.87 12.33
N ILE A 139 -1.57 -9.70 12.24
CA ILE A 139 -1.62 -8.86 11.03
C ILE A 139 -0.98 -9.59 9.84
N TYR A 140 0.19 -10.22 10.03
CA TYR A 140 0.86 -10.95 8.96
C TYR A 140 0.06 -12.14 8.43
N ILE A 141 -0.69 -12.84 9.28
CA ILE A 141 -1.56 -13.95 8.87
C ILE A 141 -2.72 -13.44 7.98
N GLY A 142 -3.26 -12.27 8.27
CA GLY A 142 -4.36 -11.66 7.50
C GLY A 142 -3.92 -10.90 6.25
N ALA A 143 -2.64 -10.58 6.13
CA ALA A 143 -2.11 -9.73 5.08
C ALA A 143 -1.84 -10.51 3.77
N PRO A 144 -2.11 -9.93 2.58
CA PRO A 144 -1.70 -10.54 1.33
C PRO A 144 -0.18 -10.52 1.17
N SER A 145 0.36 -11.50 0.44
CA SER A 145 1.79 -11.56 0.14
C SER A 145 2.30 -10.31 -0.57
N THR A 146 3.47 -9.83 -0.15
CA THR A 146 4.17 -8.73 -0.82
C THR A 146 4.99 -9.22 -2.00
N ASN A 147 5.60 -8.28 -2.75
CA ASN A 147 6.43 -8.61 -3.91
C ASN A 147 7.70 -7.75 -3.96
N TYR A 148 8.71 -8.23 -4.68
CA TYR A 148 10.01 -7.57 -4.81
C TYR A 148 9.91 -6.13 -5.35
N LYS A 149 9.01 -5.88 -6.32
CA LYS A 149 8.83 -4.54 -6.89
C LYS A 149 8.36 -3.54 -5.84
N ALA A 150 7.36 -3.90 -5.04
CA ALA A 150 6.87 -3.07 -3.96
C ALA A 150 7.94 -2.86 -2.87
N TYR A 151 8.69 -3.91 -2.52
CA TYR A 151 9.77 -3.81 -1.54
C TYR A 151 10.89 -2.87 -2.01
N SER A 152 11.32 -2.97 -3.27
CA SER A 152 12.31 -2.06 -3.85
C SER A 152 11.81 -0.61 -3.88
N MET A 153 10.55 -0.37 -4.24
CA MET A 153 9.94 0.95 -4.18
C MET A 153 9.85 1.49 -2.75
N ALA A 154 9.56 0.63 -1.77
CA ALA A 154 9.53 1.00 -0.36
C ALA A 154 10.93 1.35 0.15
N GLN A 155 11.94 0.55 -0.19
CA GLN A 155 13.34 0.82 0.16
C GLN A 155 13.80 2.17 -0.39
N LYS A 156 13.49 2.46 -1.66
CA LYS A 156 13.79 3.77 -2.26
C LYS A 156 13.09 4.90 -1.50
N ALA A 157 11.79 4.75 -1.23
CA ALA A 157 11.03 5.77 -0.51
C ALA A 157 11.58 6.05 0.90
N LEU A 158 12.00 5.01 1.62
CA LEU A 158 12.54 5.14 2.97
C LEU A 158 13.97 5.68 3.01
N LYS A 159 14.82 5.28 2.05
CA LYS A 159 16.25 5.64 2.08
C LYS A 159 16.59 6.93 1.34
N GLU A 160 15.86 7.23 0.27
CA GLU A 160 16.20 8.34 -0.64
C GLU A 160 15.18 9.47 -0.60
N LEU A 161 13.91 9.18 -0.27
CA LEU A 161 12.83 10.18 -0.23
C LEU A 161 12.41 10.54 1.19
N GLU A 162 13.04 9.93 2.19
CA GLU A 162 12.84 10.27 3.60
C GLU A 162 11.37 10.19 4.06
N ASP A 163 10.55 9.34 3.42
CA ASP A 163 9.09 9.21 3.65
C ASP A 163 8.68 8.95 5.13
N MET A 164 9.63 8.64 6.02
CA MET A 164 9.43 8.37 7.45
C MET A 164 10.57 8.87 8.34
N THR A 165 11.40 9.78 7.84
CA THR A 165 12.50 10.42 8.57
C THR A 165 12.41 11.90 8.29
N PHE A 166 12.35 12.74 9.32
CA PHE A 166 12.20 14.18 9.17
C PHE A 166 13.39 14.86 9.82
N SER A 167 13.87 15.93 9.21
CA SER A 167 14.78 16.85 9.90
C SER A 167 14.00 17.72 10.89
N ASP A 168 14.66 18.24 11.92
CA ASP A 168 14.03 19.14 12.89
C ASP A 168 13.44 20.37 12.16
N GLU A 169 14.13 20.88 11.13
CA GLU A 169 13.64 22.01 10.32
C GLU A 169 12.39 21.66 9.50
N GLU A 170 12.20 20.41 9.10
CA GLU A 170 10.97 19.96 8.45
C GLU A 170 9.82 19.86 9.44
N ILE A 171 10.08 19.34 10.64
CA ILE A 171 9.09 19.24 11.72
C ILE A 171 8.64 20.63 12.13
N ASP A 172 9.57 21.55 12.36
CA ASP A 172 9.30 22.91 12.83
C ASP A 172 8.39 23.70 11.87
N LYS A 173 8.42 23.40 10.56
CA LYS A 173 7.49 24.00 9.59
C LYS A 173 6.02 23.61 9.82
N PHE A 174 5.76 22.51 10.52
CA PHE A 174 4.41 22.06 10.85
C PHE A 174 3.94 22.54 12.23
N LEU A 175 4.84 23.09 13.05
CA LEU A 175 4.53 23.56 14.39
C LEU A 175 4.05 25.02 14.37
N PRO A 176 3.24 25.46 15.35
CA PRO A 176 2.87 26.85 15.48
C PRO A 176 4.12 27.75 15.63
N THR A 177 4.16 28.86 14.90
CA THR A 177 5.15 29.92 15.13
C THR A 177 4.75 30.68 16.38
N GLU A 178 5.36 30.35 17.52
CA GLU A 178 5.44 31.28 18.66
C GLU A 178 6.47 32.38 18.39
#